data_AF-F9MPJ2-F1
#
_entry.id   AF-F9MPJ2-F1
#
_cell.length_a   1.000
_cell.length_b   1.000
_cell.length_c   1.000
_cell.angle_alpha   90.00
_cell.angle_beta   90.00
_cell.angle_gamma   90.00
#
_symmetry.space_group_name_H-M   'P 1'
#
loop_
_entity.id
_entity.type
_entity.pdbx_description
1 polymer ?
#
loop_
_entity_poly.entity_id
_entity_poly.type
_entity_poly.pdbx_seq_one_letter_code
_entity_poly.pdbx_strand_id
1 'polypeptide(L)'
;MEMVKKTLYIIKKVRLSLWFGFLWGLDFHAYVYLLSLLCITIPSVFVVSYANIADSLRCLWVVVYALCLYVAFMGKMIFYGEFHDIYNQTMLLGKNADKGNFVDIFLHQYHGWIILLGIIPYSIIVYFLTAGILVTPVIPYLLIDNTFLRYLVNFFFFVLAGVGFYWIRYGGHLSHLFKPSRNNMPTLLKNDPFFSKATVDDLIAIELVLKQQEKKILKHTEEESTQILIPLFGKTDQMKNRDWSFFLRHAKGAKIRKPKHIYFIVGESYTQVPFDEKYKDLHLVDGGKAFRQSEHTIAVSNFLPAGLISQPSLASLFSGIFDANFEINEMPIFQRKQVPTAFAAQMQRLGYHTAYWYGGNTAWASLGRFGKAQGFEIQKGAPEFCPSNSPHTWLGIYDHIFFEGLYEEICKLDPEIPMFHLIYTTSNHPPYTIPVGKFGFDPDRIMPNLSADIRQDSKLLNNLGMYWYADHYMSQFIRKVQTLDEDSLIIVTGDHSRLIIPFNTEMYSQKNPTLREKYCTSFAMYHPDLQQSMFYQTKIGGHMNIMPTVLELIAPEGFEYYSIAPSFLEPIDSVITPYHWLTSDMIGYYEDAIASSLEDTEMEQTKGITCFYKERQAWCEWTAWVIKHPELLH
;
A
#
# COMPACT_ATOMS: atom_id res chain seq x y z
N MET A 1 -37.20 3.21 -18.24
CA MET A 1 -36.47 2.34 -19.21
C MET A 1 -34.96 2.30 -18.94
N GLU A 2 -34.32 3.44 -18.69
CA GLU A 2 -32.87 3.53 -18.42
C GLU A 2 -32.43 2.86 -17.11
N MET A 3 -33.23 3.01 -16.03
CA MET A 3 -33.02 2.32 -14.75
C MET A 3 -33.06 0.78 -14.88
N VAL A 4 -33.96 0.26 -15.72
CA VAL A 4 -34.09 -1.18 -16.00
C VAL A 4 -32.87 -1.68 -16.78
N LYS A 5 -32.40 -0.92 -17.78
CA LYS A 5 -31.17 -1.23 -18.52
C LYS A 5 -29.94 -1.25 -17.59
N LYS A 6 -29.82 -0.26 -16.70
CA LYS A 6 -28.72 -0.18 -15.71
C LYS A 6 -28.75 -1.36 -14.74
N THR A 7 -29.94 -1.76 -14.28
CA THR A 7 -30.12 -2.93 -13.40
C THR A 7 -29.73 -4.23 -14.10
N LEU A 8 -30.23 -4.46 -15.32
CA LEU A 8 -29.87 -5.63 -16.13
C LEU A 8 -28.36 -5.69 -16.42
N TYR A 9 -27.73 -4.54 -16.62
CA TYR A 9 -26.29 -4.44 -16.83
C TYR A 9 -25.49 -4.84 -15.58
N ILE A 10 -25.90 -4.39 -14.40
CA ILE A 10 -25.28 -4.81 -13.12
C ILE A 10 -25.49 -6.31 -12.88
N ILE A 11 -26.70 -6.83 -13.09
CA ILE A 11 -26.99 -8.27 -12.96
C ILE A 11 -26.09 -9.09 -13.89
N LYS A 12 -25.89 -8.62 -15.14
CA LYS A 12 -24.99 -9.26 -16.09
C LYS A 12 -23.54 -9.28 -15.58
N LYS A 13 -23.04 -8.17 -15.01
CA LYS A 13 -21.71 -8.10 -14.40
C LYS A 13 -21.56 -9.10 -13.25
N VAL A 14 -22.53 -9.12 -12.32
CA VAL A 14 -22.51 -10.04 -11.17
C VAL A 14 -22.50 -11.50 -11.63
N ARG A 15 -23.40 -11.90 -12.53
CA ARG A 15 -23.46 -13.29 -13.03
C ARG A 15 -22.16 -13.69 -13.74
N LEU A 16 -21.60 -12.79 -14.56
CA LEU A 16 -20.36 -13.04 -15.27
C LEU A 16 -19.16 -13.13 -14.32
N SER A 17 -19.13 -12.29 -13.29
CA SER A 17 -18.11 -12.32 -12.23
C SER A 17 -18.15 -13.64 -11.46
N LEU A 18 -19.33 -14.06 -10.99
CA LEU A 18 -19.49 -15.34 -10.29
C LEU A 18 -19.10 -16.53 -11.18
N TRP A 19 -19.50 -16.54 -12.45
CA TRP A 19 -19.16 -17.61 -13.38
C TRP A 19 -17.66 -17.66 -13.68
N PHE A 20 -17.03 -16.52 -13.99
CA PHE A 20 -15.61 -16.50 -14.30
C PHE A 20 -14.76 -16.79 -13.05
N GLY A 21 -15.16 -16.31 -11.88
CA GLY A 21 -14.52 -16.63 -10.61
C GLY A 21 -14.61 -18.13 -10.29
N PHE A 22 -15.77 -18.76 -10.50
CA PHE A 22 -15.94 -20.21 -10.39
C PHE A 22 -14.96 -20.96 -11.30
N LEU A 23 -14.87 -20.58 -12.58
CA LEU A 23 -13.93 -21.22 -13.51
C LEU A 23 -12.47 -21.04 -13.08
N TRP A 24 -12.13 -19.88 -12.50
CA TRP A 24 -10.79 -19.59 -12.00
C TRP A 24 -10.44 -20.46 -10.78
N GLY A 25 -11.39 -20.64 -9.85
CA GLY A 25 -11.24 -21.49 -8.67
C GLY A 25 -11.13 -23.00 -8.98
N LEU A 26 -11.59 -23.46 -10.16
CA LEU A 26 -11.49 -24.87 -10.57
C LEU A 26 -10.05 -25.42 -10.53
N ASP A 27 -9.04 -24.54 -10.61
CA ASP A 27 -7.64 -24.89 -10.42
C ASP A 27 -7.41 -25.67 -9.11
N PHE A 28 -7.74 -25.08 -7.97
CA PHE A 28 -7.60 -25.73 -6.66
C PHE A 28 -8.60 -26.87 -6.49
N HIS A 29 -9.82 -26.74 -7.02
CA HIS A 29 -10.83 -27.80 -6.96
C HIS A 29 -10.38 -29.09 -7.67
N ALA A 30 -9.60 -28.98 -8.75
CA ALA A 30 -9.04 -30.15 -9.43
C ALA A 30 -8.13 -30.98 -8.52
N TYR A 31 -7.36 -30.35 -7.63
CA TYR A 31 -6.52 -31.05 -6.67
C TYR A 31 -7.32 -31.70 -5.54
N VAL A 32 -8.43 -31.09 -5.13
CA VAL A 32 -9.38 -31.69 -4.17
C VAL A 32 -9.96 -32.98 -4.74
N TYR A 33 -10.35 -32.97 -6.02
CA TYR A 33 -10.75 -34.15 -6.75
C TYR A 33 -9.62 -35.18 -6.84
N LEU A 34 -8.41 -34.77 -7.25
CA LEU A 34 -7.27 -35.67 -7.41
C LEU A 34 -6.89 -36.36 -6.11
N LEU A 35 -6.82 -35.63 -4.99
CA LEU A 35 -6.53 -36.20 -3.68
C LEU A 35 -7.65 -37.13 -3.21
N SER A 36 -8.91 -36.79 -3.44
CA SER A 36 -10.03 -37.70 -3.15
C SER A 36 -9.93 -38.99 -3.98
N LEU A 37 -9.55 -38.89 -5.25
CA LEU A 37 -9.39 -40.04 -6.13
C LEU A 37 -8.23 -40.94 -5.65
N LEU A 38 -7.03 -40.35 -5.48
CA LEU A 38 -5.82 -41.09 -5.16
C LEU A 38 -5.81 -41.64 -3.73
N CYS A 39 -6.26 -40.85 -2.76
CA CYS A 39 -6.15 -41.18 -1.34
C CYS A 39 -7.40 -41.84 -0.78
N ILE A 40 -8.58 -41.67 -1.39
CA ILE A 40 -9.83 -42.22 -0.85
C ILE A 40 -10.43 -43.26 -1.80
N THR A 41 -10.71 -42.90 -3.06
CA THR A 41 -11.39 -43.78 -4.00
C THR A 41 -10.54 -44.98 -4.37
N ILE A 42 -9.27 -44.81 -4.76
CA ILE A 42 -8.40 -45.92 -5.15
C ILE A 42 -8.21 -46.93 -4.00
N PRO A 43 -7.86 -46.53 -2.77
CA PRO A 43 -7.73 -47.48 -1.65
C PRO A 43 -9.04 -48.20 -1.31
N SER A 44 -10.18 -47.50 -1.40
CA SER A 44 -11.50 -48.10 -1.14
C SER A 44 -11.86 -49.26 -2.07
N VAL A 45 -11.29 -49.28 -3.30
CA VAL A 45 -11.49 -50.39 -4.24
C VAL A 45 -10.78 -51.66 -3.78
N PHE A 46 -9.65 -51.53 -3.08
CA PHE A 46 -8.81 -52.68 -2.69
C PHE A 46 -9.01 -53.13 -1.24
N VAL A 47 -9.51 -52.26 -0.36
CA VAL A 47 -9.60 -52.51 1.08
C VAL A 47 -11.03 -52.29 1.57
N VAL A 48 -11.75 -53.38 1.86
CA VAL A 48 -13.17 -53.34 2.27
C VAL A 48 -13.39 -52.53 3.55
N SER A 49 -12.52 -52.67 4.56
CA SER A 49 -12.62 -51.87 5.79
C SER A 49 -12.44 -50.38 5.54
N TYR A 50 -11.64 -50.01 4.54
CA TYR A 50 -11.44 -48.62 4.12
C TYR A 50 -12.65 -48.10 3.33
N ALA A 51 -13.28 -48.93 2.51
CA ALA A 51 -14.50 -48.56 1.79
C ALA A 51 -15.63 -48.13 2.73
N ASN A 52 -15.76 -48.80 3.88
CA ASN A 52 -16.78 -48.46 4.89
C ASN A 52 -16.61 -47.06 5.50
N ILE A 53 -15.40 -46.50 5.49
CA ILE A 53 -15.11 -45.17 6.03
C ILE A 53 -14.86 -44.13 4.92
N ALA A 54 -14.79 -44.54 3.66
CA ALA A 54 -14.39 -43.69 2.54
C ALA A 54 -15.27 -42.44 2.39
N ASP A 55 -16.59 -42.57 2.54
CA ASP A 55 -17.50 -41.43 2.46
C ASP A 55 -17.33 -40.45 3.63
N SER A 56 -17.07 -40.97 4.83
CA SER A 56 -16.74 -40.13 5.99
C SER A 56 -15.43 -39.36 5.76
N LEU A 57 -14.43 -40.01 5.16
CA LEU A 57 -13.17 -39.37 4.79
C LEU A 57 -13.37 -38.31 3.69
N ARG A 58 -14.24 -38.54 2.70
CA ARG A 58 -14.59 -37.54 1.68
C ARG A 58 -15.24 -36.33 2.31
N CYS A 59 -16.23 -36.53 3.17
CA CYS A 59 -16.88 -35.43 3.88
C CYS A 59 -15.88 -34.63 4.73
N LEU A 60 -15.00 -35.31 5.48
CA LEU A 60 -13.96 -34.65 6.27
C LEU A 60 -13.01 -33.84 5.39
N TRP A 61 -12.52 -34.43 4.28
CA TRP A 61 -11.62 -33.77 3.36
C TRP A 61 -12.24 -32.52 2.72
N VAL A 62 -13.49 -32.61 2.26
CA VAL A 62 -14.22 -31.47 1.70
C VAL A 62 -14.46 -30.39 2.75
N VAL A 63 -14.77 -30.75 4.01
CA VAL A 63 -14.88 -29.78 5.11
C VAL A 63 -13.54 -29.07 5.35
N VAL A 64 -12.43 -29.80 5.43
CA VAL A 64 -11.09 -29.20 5.61
C VAL A 64 -10.77 -28.22 4.46
N TYR A 65 -11.02 -28.64 3.22
CA TYR A 65 -10.81 -27.77 2.06
C TYR A 65 -11.71 -26.53 2.10
N ALA A 66 -12.99 -26.70 2.41
CA ALA A 66 -13.94 -25.59 2.52
C ALA A 66 -13.56 -24.63 3.65
N LEU A 67 -12.97 -25.12 4.75
CA LEU A 67 -12.43 -24.28 5.81
C LEU A 67 -11.24 -23.44 5.34
N CYS A 68 -10.35 -23.98 4.52
CA CYS A 68 -9.30 -23.19 3.89
C CYS A 68 -9.88 -22.05 3.04
N LEU A 69 -10.94 -22.31 2.27
CA LEU A 69 -11.66 -21.28 1.50
C LEU A 69 -12.31 -20.24 2.41
N TYR A 70 -12.96 -20.67 3.50
CA TYR A 70 -13.57 -19.77 4.49
C TYR A 70 -12.53 -18.81 5.08
N VAL A 71 -11.40 -19.34 5.53
CA VAL A 71 -10.32 -18.54 6.12
C VAL A 71 -9.73 -17.57 5.08
N ALA A 72 -9.48 -18.03 3.86
CA ALA A 72 -8.96 -17.17 2.79
C ALA A 72 -9.95 -16.05 2.43
N PHE A 73 -11.25 -16.35 2.37
CA PHE A 73 -12.28 -15.35 2.10
C PHE A 73 -12.41 -14.32 3.23
N MET A 74 -12.52 -14.78 4.47
CA MET A 74 -12.64 -13.88 5.63
C MET A 74 -11.38 -13.02 5.79
N GLY A 75 -10.20 -13.61 5.55
CA GLY A 75 -8.95 -12.87 5.51
C GLY A 75 -8.92 -11.81 4.40
N LYS A 76 -9.43 -12.09 3.19
CA LYS A 76 -9.55 -11.10 2.12
C LYS A 76 -10.47 -9.96 2.53
N MET A 77 -11.59 -10.24 3.20
CA MET A 77 -12.51 -9.19 3.64
C MET A 77 -11.87 -8.25 4.65
N ILE A 78 -11.07 -8.78 5.58
CA ILE A 78 -10.27 -7.98 6.51
C ILE A 78 -9.23 -7.16 5.73
N PHE A 79 -8.50 -7.79 4.81
CA PHE A 79 -7.49 -7.13 3.98
C PHE A 79 -8.09 -5.99 3.14
N TYR A 80 -9.27 -6.20 2.57
CA TYR A 80 -10.01 -5.17 1.82
C TYR A 80 -10.50 -4.03 2.72
N GLY A 81 -10.83 -4.32 3.98
CA GLY A 81 -11.17 -3.30 4.97
C GLY A 81 -10.01 -2.36 5.27
N GLU A 82 -8.79 -2.90 5.34
CA GLU A 82 -7.57 -2.12 5.63
C GLU A 82 -6.99 -1.41 4.40
N PHE A 83 -6.91 -2.11 3.27
CA PHE A 83 -6.14 -1.64 2.10
C PHE A 83 -7.00 -1.27 0.89
N HIS A 84 -8.32 -1.47 0.96
CA HIS A 84 -9.25 -1.29 -0.17
C HIS A 84 -8.83 -2.03 -1.45
N ASP A 85 -8.21 -3.20 -1.26
CA ASP A 85 -7.74 -4.09 -2.32
C ASP A 85 -7.92 -5.56 -1.93
N ILE A 86 -7.75 -6.49 -2.87
CA ILE A 86 -7.64 -7.93 -2.58
C ILE A 86 -6.19 -8.27 -2.20
N TYR A 87 -5.92 -9.52 -1.81
CA TYR A 87 -4.57 -9.98 -1.52
C TYR A 87 -3.59 -9.59 -2.63
N ASN A 88 -2.59 -8.80 -2.26
CA ASN A 88 -1.52 -8.31 -3.12
C ASN A 88 -0.18 -8.38 -2.33
N GLN A 89 0.87 -7.77 -2.86
CA GLN A 89 2.21 -7.83 -2.26
C GLN A 89 2.27 -7.30 -0.82
N THR A 90 1.38 -6.38 -0.43
CA THR A 90 1.29 -5.86 0.95
C THR A 90 1.03 -6.98 1.97
N MET A 91 0.44 -8.10 1.57
CA MET A 91 0.26 -9.28 2.43
C MET A 91 1.59 -9.82 2.98
N LEU A 92 2.69 -9.69 2.23
CA LEU A 92 4.00 -10.21 2.64
C LEU A 92 4.62 -9.43 3.81
N LEU A 93 4.27 -8.15 3.95
CA LEU A 93 4.71 -7.31 5.09
C LEU A 93 4.23 -7.87 6.43
N GLY A 94 3.11 -8.60 6.41
CA GLY A 94 2.61 -9.31 7.58
C GLY A 94 3.58 -10.36 8.14
N LYS A 95 4.60 -10.81 7.38
CA LYS A 95 5.58 -11.80 7.83
C LYS A 95 6.32 -11.32 9.09
N ASN A 96 6.81 -10.09 9.05
CA ASN A 96 7.69 -9.51 10.08
C ASN A 96 6.96 -8.52 11.01
N ALA A 97 5.72 -8.16 10.69
CA ALA A 97 4.87 -7.36 11.56
C ALA A 97 4.51 -8.06 12.88
N ASP A 98 4.23 -7.25 13.90
CA ASP A 98 3.90 -7.71 15.25
C ASP A 98 2.61 -8.54 15.27
N LYS A 99 2.74 -9.80 15.71
CA LYS A 99 1.61 -10.74 15.77
C LYS A 99 0.60 -10.35 16.85
N GLY A 100 1.02 -9.70 17.92
CA GLY A 100 0.14 -9.17 18.95
C GLY A 100 -0.84 -8.14 18.37
N ASN A 101 -0.33 -7.21 17.55
CA ASN A 101 -1.15 -6.21 16.88
C ASN A 101 -2.17 -6.84 15.92
N PHE A 102 -1.77 -7.86 15.15
CA PHE A 102 -2.74 -8.56 14.29
C PHE A 102 -3.82 -9.29 15.07
N VAL A 103 -3.49 -9.89 16.21
CA VAL A 103 -4.48 -10.53 17.08
C VAL A 103 -5.45 -9.49 17.63
N ASP A 104 -4.95 -8.34 18.06
CA ASP A 104 -5.77 -7.24 18.57
C ASP A 104 -6.74 -6.70 17.51
N ILE A 105 -6.21 -6.38 16.31
CA ILE A 105 -7.01 -5.95 15.14
C ILE A 105 -8.06 -7.03 14.81
N PHE A 106 -7.66 -8.29 14.74
CA PHE A 106 -8.58 -9.38 14.41
C PHE A 106 -9.71 -9.51 15.43
N LEU A 107 -9.39 -9.56 16.72
CA LEU A 107 -10.37 -9.82 17.78
C LEU A 107 -11.25 -8.60 18.08
N HIS A 108 -10.67 -7.41 18.18
CA HIS A 108 -11.38 -6.21 18.65
C HIS A 108 -11.95 -5.37 17.51
N GLN A 109 -11.20 -5.17 16.41
CA GLN A 109 -11.69 -4.37 15.28
C GLN A 109 -12.61 -5.18 14.37
N TYR A 110 -12.22 -6.41 14.02
CA TYR A 110 -12.98 -7.26 13.10
C TYR A 110 -13.89 -8.28 13.79
N HIS A 111 -14.03 -8.19 15.12
CA HIS A 111 -14.87 -9.10 15.90
C HIS A 111 -14.56 -10.56 15.59
N GLY A 112 -13.27 -10.90 15.55
CA GLY A 112 -12.75 -12.18 15.08
C GLY A 112 -13.34 -13.40 15.78
N TRP A 113 -13.87 -13.25 17.00
CA TRP A 113 -14.63 -14.28 17.69
C TRP A 113 -15.89 -14.71 16.90
N ILE A 114 -16.59 -13.79 16.24
CA ILE A 114 -17.76 -14.10 15.37
C ILE A 114 -17.30 -14.93 14.18
N ILE A 115 -16.18 -14.53 13.58
CA ILE A 115 -15.56 -15.22 12.43
C ILE A 115 -15.19 -16.66 12.82
N LEU A 116 -14.57 -16.84 13.99
CA LEU A 116 -14.23 -18.16 14.51
C LEU A 116 -15.47 -18.99 14.84
N LEU A 117 -16.52 -18.40 15.42
CA LEU A 117 -17.79 -19.10 15.68
C LEU A 117 -18.48 -19.52 14.37
N GLY A 118 -18.35 -18.72 13.32
CA GLY A 118 -18.90 -19.00 11.99
C GLY A 118 -18.36 -20.27 11.33
N ILE A 119 -17.17 -20.73 11.74
CA ILE A 119 -16.57 -22.00 11.30
C ILE A 119 -17.51 -23.18 11.58
N ILE A 120 -18.17 -23.20 12.75
CA ILE A 120 -19.00 -24.33 13.20
C ILE A 120 -20.20 -24.56 12.27
N PRO A 121 -21.13 -23.59 12.09
CA PRO A 121 -22.28 -23.78 11.21
C PRO A 121 -21.85 -23.98 9.75
N TYR A 122 -20.77 -23.32 9.31
CA TYR A 122 -20.23 -23.51 7.96
C TYR A 122 -19.74 -24.94 7.72
N SER A 123 -18.94 -25.51 8.63
CA SER A 123 -18.50 -26.91 8.54
C SER A 123 -19.65 -27.89 8.56
N ILE A 124 -20.66 -27.67 9.42
CA ILE A 124 -21.85 -28.52 9.52
C ILE A 124 -22.61 -28.51 8.18
N ILE A 125 -22.86 -27.33 7.62
CA ILE A 125 -23.55 -27.18 6.32
C ILE A 125 -22.77 -27.89 5.21
N VAL A 126 -21.45 -27.67 5.12
CA VAL A 126 -20.60 -28.30 4.10
C VAL A 126 -20.61 -29.82 4.24
N TYR A 127 -20.55 -30.34 5.47
CA TYR A 127 -20.60 -31.78 5.73
C TYR A 127 -21.92 -32.37 5.21
N PHE A 128 -23.06 -31.79 5.60
CA PHE A 128 -24.37 -32.31 5.20
C PHE A 128 -24.65 -32.15 3.71
N LEU A 129 -24.20 -31.06 3.07
CA LEU A 129 -24.28 -30.91 1.62
C LEU A 129 -23.46 -31.98 0.90
N THR A 130 -22.23 -32.23 1.38
CA THR A 130 -21.36 -33.28 0.81
C THR A 130 -21.97 -34.65 0.98
N ALA A 131 -22.45 -34.97 2.18
CA ALA A 131 -23.15 -36.23 2.47
C ALA A 131 -24.40 -36.39 1.59
N GLY A 132 -25.18 -35.33 1.40
CA GLY A 132 -26.32 -35.31 0.50
C GLY A 132 -25.95 -35.61 -0.96
N ILE A 133 -24.84 -35.06 -1.45
CA ILE A 133 -24.32 -35.35 -2.79
C ILE A 133 -23.87 -36.82 -2.90
N LEU A 134 -23.23 -37.38 -1.87
CA LEU A 134 -22.75 -38.77 -1.90
C LEU A 134 -23.89 -39.80 -1.96
N VAL A 135 -25.09 -39.46 -1.46
CA VAL A 135 -26.28 -40.33 -1.53
C VAL A 135 -27.02 -40.20 -2.88
N THR A 136 -26.60 -39.29 -3.76
CA THR A 136 -27.22 -39.17 -5.09
C THR A 136 -27.01 -40.46 -5.90
N PRO A 137 -28.03 -40.90 -6.67
CA PRO A 137 -27.92 -42.13 -7.46
C PRO A 137 -26.73 -42.07 -8.43
N VAL A 138 -25.88 -43.11 -8.40
CA VAL A 138 -24.77 -43.28 -9.32
C VAL A 138 -25.19 -44.14 -10.52
N ILE A 139 -24.63 -43.85 -11.69
CA ILE A 139 -24.78 -44.72 -12.86
C ILE A 139 -23.97 -46.01 -12.58
N PRO A 140 -24.61 -47.19 -12.55
CA PRO A 140 -23.90 -48.43 -12.24
C PRO A 140 -22.87 -48.73 -13.33
N TYR A 141 -21.74 -49.33 -12.91
CA TYR A 141 -20.73 -49.80 -13.84
C TYR A 141 -21.32 -50.85 -14.78
N LEU A 142 -21.03 -50.74 -16.08
CA LEU A 142 -21.48 -51.68 -17.10
C LEU A 142 -20.81 -53.05 -16.88
N LEU A 143 -21.62 -54.06 -16.54
CA LEU A 143 -21.15 -55.44 -16.46
C LEU A 143 -20.88 -55.95 -17.88
N ILE A 144 -19.60 -56.11 -18.22
CA ILE A 144 -19.13 -56.57 -19.53
C ILE A 144 -18.46 -57.94 -19.36
N ASP A 145 -19.08 -58.96 -19.93
CA ASP A 145 -18.60 -60.36 -19.84
C ASP A 145 -17.29 -60.59 -20.62
N ASN A 146 -17.08 -59.83 -21.70
CA ASN A 146 -15.87 -59.94 -22.51
C ASN A 146 -14.67 -59.23 -21.86
N THR A 147 -13.64 -60.00 -21.49
CA THR A 147 -12.42 -59.51 -20.83
C THR A 147 -11.70 -58.40 -21.61
N PHE A 148 -11.57 -58.53 -22.93
CA PHE A 148 -10.91 -57.51 -23.76
C PHE A 148 -11.72 -56.21 -23.75
N LEU A 149 -13.04 -56.30 -23.97
CA LEU A 149 -13.93 -55.15 -23.96
C LEU A 149 -13.98 -54.47 -22.59
N ARG A 150 -13.90 -55.23 -21.50
CA ARG A 150 -13.79 -54.71 -20.13
C ARG A 150 -12.52 -53.89 -19.92
N TYR A 151 -11.36 -54.40 -20.35
CA TYR A 151 -10.11 -53.63 -20.27
C TYR A 151 -10.14 -52.39 -21.17
N LEU A 152 -10.71 -52.49 -22.37
CA LEU A 152 -10.85 -51.36 -23.28
C LEU A 152 -11.73 -50.25 -22.69
N VAL A 153 -12.88 -50.60 -22.11
CA VAL A 153 -13.78 -49.64 -21.44
C VAL A 153 -13.11 -48.99 -20.24
N ASN A 154 -12.41 -49.76 -19.41
CA ASN A 154 -11.64 -49.21 -18.28
C ASN A 154 -10.54 -48.25 -18.74
N PHE A 155 -9.80 -48.59 -19.79
CA PHE A 155 -8.78 -47.71 -20.36
C PHE A 155 -9.39 -46.37 -20.78
N PHE A 156 -10.50 -46.38 -21.52
CA PHE A 156 -11.17 -45.14 -21.90
C PHE A 156 -11.70 -44.36 -20.70
N PHE A 157 -12.22 -45.03 -19.67
CA PHE A 157 -12.67 -44.36 -18.44
C PHE A 157 -11.51 -43.65 -17.74
N PHE A 158 -10.34 -44.30 -17.60
CA PHE A 158 -9.15 -43.67 -17.03
C PHE A 158 -8.65 -42.48 -17.87
N VAL A 159 -8.62 -42.63 -19.19
CA VAL A 159 -8.26 -41.52 -20.10
C VAL A 159 -9.23 -40.35 -19.94
N LEU A 160 -10.54 -40.62 -19.91
CA LEU A 160 -11.58 -39.61 -19.71
C LEU A 160 -11.47 -38.94 -18.34
N ALA A 161 -11.16 -39.68 -17.28
CA ALA A 161 -10.93 -39.11 -15.96
C ALA A 161 -9.68 -38.21 -15.94
N GLY A 162 -8.61 -38.59 -16.64
CA GLY A 162 -7.41 -37.77 -16.80
C GLY A 162 -7.66 -36.49 -17.62
N VAL A 163 -8.37 -36.61 -18.73
CA VAL A 163 -8.82 -35.47 -19.55
C VAL A 163 -9.77 -34.58 -18.77
N GLY A 164 -10.68 -35.16 -17.98
CA GLY A 164 -11.60 -34.45 -17.11
C GLY A 164 -10.88 -33.67 -16.00
N PHE A 165 -9.91 -34.30 -15.33
CA PHE A 165 -9.03 -33.60 -14.39
C PHE A 165 -8.31 -32.43 -15.07
N TYR A 166 -7.72 -32.65 -16.24
CA TYR A 166 -7.04 -31.59 -17.00
C TYR A 166 -8.02 -30.46 -17.35
N TRP A 167 -9.21 -30.78 -17.85
CA TRP A 167 -10.25 -29.81 -18.19
C TRP A 167 -10.69 -28.96 -16.99
N ILE A 168 -10.92 -29.58 -15.83
CA ILE A 168 -11.23 -28.87 -14.57
C ILE A 168 -10.05 -27.99 -14.16
N ARG A 169 -8.84 -28.55 -14.14
CA ARG A 169 -7.60 -27.87 -13.74
C ARG A 169 -7.32 -26.59 -14.53
N TYR A 170 -7.77 -26.51 -15.78
CA TYR A 170 -7.61 -25.35 -16.65
C TYR A 170 -8.91 -24.55 -16.84
N GLY A 171 -9.84 -24.63 -15.89
CA GLY A 171 -11.01 -23.76 -15.84
C GLY A 171 -12.02 -24.01 -16.95
N GLY A 172 -12.19 -25.27 -17.35
CA GLY A 172 -13.11 -25.67 -18.41
C GLY A 172 -12.51 -25.67 -19.81
N HIS A 173 -11.17 -25.72 -19.93
CA HIS A 173 -10.46 -25.75 -21.20
C HIS A 173 -9.40 -26.86 -21.24
N LEU A 174 -9.09 -27.37 -22.44
CA LEU A 174 -7.99 -28.31 -22.67
C LEU A 174 -6.70 -27.61 -23.14
N SER A 175 -6.66 -26.28 -23.11
CA SER A 175 -5.47 -25.51 -23.47
C SER A 175 -5.15 -24.53 -22.34
N HIS A 176 -3.88 -24.52 -21.93
CA HIS A 176 -3.34 -23.61 -20.93
C HIS A 176 -3.50 -22.13 -21.34
N LEU A 177 -3.59 -21.84 -22.65
CA LEU A 177 -3.77 -20.49 -23.18
C LEU A 177 -5.09 -19.86 -22.75
N PHE A 178 -6.14 -20.67 -22.56
CA PHE A 178 -7.48 -20.22 -22.18
C PHE A 178 -7.75 -20.36 -20.68
N LYS A 179 -6.74 -20.76 -19.90
CA LYS A 179 -6.87 -20.82 -18.44
C LYS A 179 -7.36 -19.45 -17.93
N PRO A 180 -8.38 -19.42 -17.04
CA PRO A 180 -8.83 -18.18 -16.43
C PRO A 180 -7.66 -17.44 -15.80
N SER A 181 -7.54 -16.18 -16.19
CA SER A 181 -6.48 -15.26 -15.76
C SER A 181 -6.95 -13.84 -16.03
N ARG A 182 -6.22 -12.86 -15.51
CA ARG A 182 -6.51 -11.43 -15.78
C ARG A 182 -6.42 -11.10 -17.29
N ASN A 183 -5.65 -11.86 -18.07
CA ASN A 183 -5.54 -11.68 -19.52
C ASN A 183 -6.81 -12.15 -20.26
N ASN A 184 -7.36 -13.28 -19.83
CA ASN A 184 -8.53 -13.92 -20.45
C ASN A 184 -9.86 -13.50 -19.82
N MET A 185 -9.82 -12.56 -18.87
CA MET A 185 -11.01 -12.04 -18.21
C MET A 185 -11.91 -11.30 -19.22
N PRO A 186 -13.23 -11.53 -19.18
CA PRO A 186 -14.17 -10.79 -20.03
C PRO A 186 -13.99 -9.29 -19.88
N THR A 187 -13.95 -8.57 -21.00
CA THR A 187 -13.73 -7.11 -21.04
C THR A 187 -14.72 -6.35 -20.15
N LEU A 188 -15.97 -6.85 -20.03
CA LEU A 188 -16.98 -6.28 -19.15
C LEU A 188 -16.55 -6.24 -17.67
N LEU A 189 -15.84 -7.26 -17.20
CA LEU A 189 -15.31 -7.34 -15.83
C LEU A 189 -13.97 -6.62 -15.73
N LYS A 190 -13.07 -6.82 -16.71
CA LYS A 190 -11.76 -6.15 -16.78
C LYS A 190 -11.90 -4.62 -16.78
N ASN A 191 -12.97 -4.12 -17.37
CA ASN A 191 -13.30 -2.69 -17.43
C ASN A 191 -13.99 -2.16 -16.17
N ASP A 192 -14.16 -2.96 -15.12
CA ASP A 192 -14.72 -2.51 -13.86
C ASP A 192 -13.70 -2.76 -12.73
N PRO A 193 -13.14 -1.71 -12.10
CA PRO A 193 -12.08 -1.87 -11.09
C PRO A 193 -12.47 -2.82 -9.95
N PHE A 194 -13.73 -2.74 -9.49
CA PHE A 194 -14.22 -3.61 -8.43
C PHE A 194 -14.36 -5.05 -8.92
N PHE A 195 -15.13 -5.29 -9.99
CA PHE A 195 -15.37 -6.67 -10.46
C PHE A 195 -14.10 -7.33 -11.00
N SER A 196 -13.15 -6.59 -11.55
CA SER A 196 -11.87 -7.16 -12.02
C SER A 196 -11.05 -7.79 -10.89
N LYS A 197 -11.23 -7.32 -9.65
CA LYS A 197 -10.52 -7.80 -8.47
C LYS A 197 -11.38 -8.81 -7.70
N ALA A 198 -12.67 -8.51 -7.51
CA ALA A 198 -13.60 -9.40 -6.82
C ALA A 198 -13.76 -10.78 -7.48
N THR A 199 -13.51 -10.87 -8.79
CA THR A 199 -13.59 -12.13 -9.56
C THR A 199 -12.38 -13.05 -9.33
N VAL A 200 -11.25 -12.55 -8.81
CA VAL A 200 -10.07 -13.38 -8.55
C VAL A 200 -10.34 -14.30 -7.36
N ASP A 201 -10.10 -15.59 -7.54
CA ASP A 201 -10.20 -16.59 -6.45
C ASP A 201 -9.16 -16.33 -5.35
N ASP A 202 -9.53 -16.56 -4.09
CA ASP A 202 -8.71 -16.15 -2.94
C ASP A 202 -7.44 -16.98 -2.78
N LEU A 203 -7.53 -18.29 -3.01
CA LEU A 203 -6.35 -19.16 -2.97
C LEU A 203 -5.44 -18.88 -4.15
N ILE A 204 -6.00 -18.56 -5.32
CA ILE A 204 -5.22 -18.10 -6.48
C ILE A 204 -4.54 -16.76 -6.20
N ALA A 205 -5.24 -15.81 -5.58
CA ALA A 205 -4.65 -14.52 -5.22
C ALA A 205 -3.46 -14.70 -4.27
N ILE A 206 -3.61 -15.53 -3.23
CA ILE A 206 -2.54 -15.89 -2.30
C ILE A 206 -1.38 -16.58 -3.06
N GLU A 207 -1.68 -17.57 -3.91
CA GLU A 207 -0.67 -18.27 -4.71
C GLU A 207 0.13 -17.30 -5.60
N LEU A 208 -0.55 -16.35 -6.26
CA LEU A 208 0.09 -15.34 -7.10
C LEU A 208 1.02 -14.43 -6.29
N VAL A 209 0.61 -14.03 -5.08
CA VAL A 209 1.44 -13.21 -4.18
C VAL A 209 2.68 -13.99 -3.72
N LEU A 210 2.50 -15.24 -3.25
CA LEU A 210 3.60 -16.09 -2.80
C LEU A 210 4.59 -16.43 -3.92
N LYS A 211 4.10 -16.69 -5.14
CA LYS A 211 4.96 -16.92 -6.32
C LYS A 211 5.73 -15.67 -6.75
N GLN A 212 5.27 -14.49 -6.38
CA GLN A 212 5.97 -13.23 -6.63
C GLN A 212 7.00 -12.90 -5.53
N GLN A 213 6.99 -13.60 -4.39
CA GLN A 213 7.88 -13.36 -3.24
C GLN A 213 9.37 -13.52 -3.61
N GLU A 214 9.70 -14.46 -4.50
CA GLU A 214 10.98 -14.39 -5.22
C GLU A 214 10.85 -13.34 -6.31
N LYS A 215 11.05 -12.06 -5.95
CA LYS A 215 10.92 -10.95 -6.87
C LYS A 215 11.74 -11.24 -8.12
N LYS A 216 11.06 -11.50 -9.24
CA LYS A 216 11.67 -11.88 -10.52
C LYS A 216 12.80 -10.94 -10.93
N ILE A 217 12.68 -9.67 -10.55
CA ILE A 217 13.68 -8.62 -10.73
C ILE A 217 15.05 -8.98 -10.11
N LEU A 218 15.08 -9.60 -8.92
CA LEU A 218 16.33 -10.05 -8.28
C LEU A 218 16.99 -11.22 -9.02
N LYS A 219 16.27 -11.90 -9.91
CA LYS A 219 16.80 -12.98 -10.73
C LYS A 219 17.29 -12.52 -12.10
N HIS A 220 17.07 -11.25 -12.47
CA HIS A 220 17.58 -10.72 -13.73
C HIS A 220 19.11 -10.78 -13.76
N THR A 221 19.68 -11.20 -14.89
CA THR A 221 21.13 -11.17 -15.10
C THR A 221 21.63 -9.73 -15.13
N GLU A 222 22.95 -9.54 -15.06
CA GLU A 222 23.52 -8.20 -15.16
C GLU A 222 23.22 -7.55 -16.52
N GLU A 223 23.23 -8.32 -17.61
CA GLU A 223 22.89 -7.84 -18.95
C GLU A 223 21.44 -7.39 -19.03
N GLU A 224 20.51 -8.19 -18.51
CA GLU A 224 19.09 -7.85 -18.45
C GLU A 224 18.87 -6.57 -17.62
N SER A 225 19.48 -6.50 -16.43
CA SER A 225 19.39 -5.34 -15.55
C SER A 225 19.92 -4.08 -16.26
N THR A 226 21.05 -4.21 -16.95
CA THR A 226 21.68 -3.10 -17.69
C THR A 226 20.75 -2.58 -18.79
N GLN A 227 20.08 -3.45 -19.54
CA GLN A 227 19.13 -3.04 -20.58
C GLN A 227 17.90 -2.34 -20.00
N ILE A 228 17.38 -2.85 -18.87
CA ILE A 228 16.21 -2.27 -18.19
C ILE A 228 16.52 -0.88 -17.63
N LEU A 229 17.77 -0.63 -17.21
CA LEU A 229 18.19 0.63 -16.60
C LEU A 229 18.45 1.77 -17.60
N ILE A 230 18.55 1.49 -18.91
CA ILE A 230 18.80 2.49 -19.98
C ILE A 230 17.90 3.75 -19.89
N PRO A 231 16.58 3.67 -19.61
CA PRO A 231 15.74 4.85 -19.53
C PRO A 231 16.18 5.88 -18.48
N LEU A 232 16.88 5.46 -17.43
CA LEU A 232 17.41 6.36 -16.41
C LEU A 232 18.77 6.92 -16.79
N PHE A 233 19.62 6.12 -17.43
CA PHE A 233 21.04 6.44 -17.66
C PHE A 233 21.39 6.83 -19.11
N GLY A 234 20.43 6.77 -20.04
CA GLY A 234 20.59 7.13 -21.45
C GLY A 234 21.37 6.13 -22.31
N LYS A 235 22.56 5.67 -21.88
CA LYS A 235 23.40 4.71 -22.64
C LYS A 235 24.14 3.72 -21.73
N THR A 236 24.40 2.52 -22.27
CA THR A 236 25.12 1.42 -21.59
C THR A 236 26.57 1.74 -21.22
N ASP A 237 27.28 2.57 -21.98
CA ASP A 237 28.70 2.88 -21.72
C ASP A 237 28.93 3.75 -20.47
N GLN A 238 27.95 4.56 -20.07
CA GLN A 238 27.98 5.32 -18.82
C GLN A 238 27.77 4.43 -17.58
N MET A 239 27.38 3.18 -17.78
CA MET A 239 27.19 2.18 -16.72
C MET A 239 28.46 1.37 -16.42
N LYS A 240 29.63 1.67 -17.01
CA LYS A 240 30.82 0.82 -16.85
C LYS A 240 31.29 0.64 -15.40
N ASN A 241 31.01 1.62 -14.53
CA ASN A 241 31.32 1.53 -13.10
C ASN A 241 30.09 1.19 -12.24
N ARG A 242 28.86 1.27 -12.79
CA ARG A 242 27.56 1.00 -12.11
C ARG A 242 27.49 1.59 -10.70
N ASP A 243 28.02 2.80 -10.51
CA ASP A 243 28.13 3.47 -9.22
C ASP A 243 27.14 4.63 -9.08
N TRP A 244 27.24 5.36 -7.98
CA TRP A 244 26.37 6.50 -7.68
C TRP A 244 26.73 7.78 -8.43
N SER A 245 27.81 7.82 -9.22
CA SER A 245 28.27 9.04 -9.91
C SER A 245 27.22 9.65 -10.83
N PHE A 246 26.32 8.83 -11.39
CA PHE A 246 25.21 9.34 -12.20
C PHE A 246 24.20 10.18 -11.42
N PHE A 247 24.05 9.90 -10.13
CA PHE A 247 23.16 10.63 -9.25
C PHE A 247 23.87 11.79 -8.54
N LEU A 248 25.17 11.98 -8.78
CA LEU A 248 25.94 13.09 -8.23
C LEU A 248 25.46 14.42 -8.82
N ARG A 249 25.28 15.39 -7.95
CA ARG A 249 24.85 16.75 -8.24
C ARG A 249 25.72 17.72 -7.45
N HIS A 250 25.82 18.94 -7.96
CA HIS A 250 26.52 20.05 -7.32
C HIS A 250 25.51 21.17 -7.07
N ALA A 251 25.36 21.56 -5.80
CA ALA A 251 24.43 22.61 -5.41
C ALA A 251 24.78 23.95 -6.07
N LYS A 252 23.76 24.69 -6.53
CA LYS A 252 23.92 26.00 -7.21
C LYS A 252 24.06 27.19 -6.25
N GLY A 253 24.42 26.91 -5.00
CA GLY A 253 24.52 27.87 -3.91
C GLY A 253 23.18 28.17 -3.26
N ALA A 254 23.23 28.33 -1.94
CA ALA A 254 22.09 28.52 -1.06
C ALA A 254 21.15 29.64 -1.54
N LYS A 255 19.85 29.39 -1.44
CA LYS A 255 18.77 30.32 -1.82
C LYS A 255 18.08 30.94 -0.61
N ILE A 256 18.23 30.32 0.55
CA ILE A 256 17.77 30.82 1.85
C ILE A 256 18.92 30.85 2.83
N ARG A 257 18.79 31.63 3.91
CA ARG A 257 19.69 31.52 5.06
C ARG A 257 19.66 30.09 5.58
N LYS A 258 20.83 29.57 5.99
CA LYS A 258 20.97 28.20 6.49
C LYS A 258 20.20 28.07 7.81
N PRO A 259 19.09 27.32 7.87
CA PRO A 259 18.28 27.19 9.08
C PRO A 259 19.09 26.54 10.20
N LYS A 260 18.82 26.90 11.45
CA LYS A 260 19.33 26.14 12.60
C LYS A 260 18.58 24.82 12.71
N HIS A 261 17.25 24.86 12.74
CA HIS A 261 16.43 23.65 12.77
C HIS A 261 15.68 23.43 11.45
N ILE A 262 15.68 22.18 11.00
CA ILE A 262 14.84 21.70 9.91
C ILE A 262 13.90 20.64 10.47
N TYR A 263 12.59 20.90 10.41
CA TYR A 263 11.54 20.00 10.86
C TYR A 263 10.86 19.35 9.66
N PHE A 264 11.21 18.11 9.36
CA PHE A 264 10.55 17.30 8.36
C PHE A 264 9.47 16.40 8.99
N ILE A 265 8.23 16.89 8.97
CA ILE A 265 7.07 16.26 9.59
C ILE A 265 6.32 15.41 8.55
N VAL A 266 6.21 14.11 8.83
CA VAL A 266 5.48 13.12 8.06
C VAL A 266 4.21 12.74 8.84
N GLY A 267 3.07 13.16 8.30
CA GLY A 267 1.75 12.83 8.81
C GLY A 267 1.30 11.44 8.35
N GLU A 268 0.96 10.55 9.28
CA GLU A 268 0.35 9.26 8.97
C GLU A 268 -0.90 9.48 8.11
N SER A 269 -0.92 8.88 6.93
CA SER A 269 -2.02 8.95 5.97
C SER A 269 -2.50 10.40 5.68
N TYR A 270 -1.60 11.39 5.73
CA TYR A 270 -1.96 12.82 5.58
C TYR A 270 -2.14 13.21 4.10
N THR A 271 -3.32 12.87 3.57
CA THR A 271 -3.70 13.07 2.15
C THR A 271 -3.90 14.54 1.71
N GLN A 272 -3.77 14.81 0.41
CA GLN A 272 -4.00 16.12 -0.21
C GLN A 272 -5.49 16.50 -0.29
N VAL A 273 -6.39 15.53 -0.45
CA VAL A 273 -7.78 15.82 -0.83
C VAL A 273 -8.55 16.78 0.11
N PRO A 274 -8.38 16.77 1.45
CA PRO A 274 -9.12 17.67 2.33
C PRO A 274 -8.72 19.15 2.18
N PHE A 275 -7.57 19.43 1.56
CA PHE A 275 -7.14 20.79 1.27
C PHE A 275 -7.88 21.41 0.09
N ASP A 276 -8.50 20.61 -0.77
CA ASP A 276 -9.17 21.11 -1.96
C ASP A 276 -10.42 21.92 -1.60
N GLU A 277 -10.66 22.98 -2.36
CA GLU A 277 -11.77 23.92 -2.11
C GLU A 277 -13.15 23.21 -2.10
N LYS A 278 -13.30 22.17 -2.92
CA LYS A 278 -14.50 21.32 -3.01
C LYS A 278 -14.90 20.70 -1.67
N TYR A 279 -13.95 20.48 -0.76
CA TYR A 279 -14.17 19.77 0.51
C TYR A 279 -14.03 20.67 1.74
N LYS A 280 -13.98 22.00 1.55
CA LYS A 280 -13.74 22.96 2.63
C LYS A 280 -14.76 22.90 3.77
N ASP A 281 -16.01 22.58 3.47
CA ASP A 281 -17.10 22.59 4.46
C ASP A 281 -16.96 21.46 5.50
N LEU A 282 -16.04 20.52 5.27
CA LEU A 282 -15.66 19.52 6.27
C LEU A 282 -14.70 20.05 7.32
N HIS A 283 -14.05 21.21 7.12
CA HIS A 283 -13.12 21.84 8.10
C HIS A 283 -12.05 20.89 8.69
N LEU A 284 -11.66 19.87 7.92
CA LEU A 284 -10.75 18.80 8.38
C LEU A 284 -9.31 19.25 8.55
N VAL A 285 -8.90 20.31 7.84
CA VAL A 285 -7.50 20.73 7.71
C VAL A 285 -7.32 22.23 7.86
N ASP A 286 -8.13 22.88 8.69
CA ASP A 286 -8.10 24.34 8.85
C ASP A 286 -6.72 24.83 9.35
N GLY A 287 -6.05 24.05 10.20
CA GLY A 287 -4.70 24.36 10.67
C GLY A 287 -3.67 24.28 9.53
N GLY A 288 -3.69 23.19 8.76
CA GLY A 288 -2.85 23.01 7.59
C GLY A 288 -3.13 24.04 6.50
N LYS A 289 -4.39 24.45 6.29
CA LYS A 289 -4.76 25.51 5.35
C LYS A 289 -4.17 26.85 5.78
N ALA A 290 -4.25 27.19 7.07
CA ALA A 290 -3.60 28.39 7.60
C ALA A 290 -2.08 28.36 7.38
N PHE A 291 -1.43 27.21 7.60
CA PHE A 291 0.00 27.05 7.30
C PHE A 291 0.32 27.25 5.82
N ARG A 292 -0.51 26.73 4.91
CA ARG A 292 -0.34 26.86 3.45
C ARG A 292 -0.67 28.25 2.89
N GLN A 293 -1.41 29.07 3.63
CA GLN A 293 -1.79 30.44 3.21
C GLN A 293 -0.70 31.48 3.47
N SER A 294 0.32 31.16 4.27
CA SER A 294 1.48 32.04 4.46
C SER A 294 2.17 32.32 3.12
N GLU A 295 2.59 33.57 2.89
CA GLU A 295 3.32 33.96 1.68
C GLU A 295 4.68 33.24 1.54
N HIS A 296 5.21 32.76 2.66
CA HIS A 296 6.46 32.03 2.79
C HIS A 296 6.28 30.51 2.75
N THR A 297 5.06 30.02 2.51
CA THR A 297 4.78 28.58 2.37
C THR A 297 4.58 28.21 0.90
N ILE A 298 5.30 27.18 0.48
CA ILE A 298 5.20 26.56 -0.84
C ILE A 298 4.43 25.26 -0.68
N ALA A 299 3.33 25.10 -1.42
CA ALA A 299 2.54 23.87 -1.41
C ALA A 299 2.44 23.30 -2.82
N VAL A 300 2.50 21.97 -2.95
CA VAL A 300 2.37 21.30 -4.25
C VAL A 300 1.04 20.57 -4.30
N SER A 301 0.22 20.89 -5.30
CA SER A 301 -1.20 20.48 -5.33
C SER A 301 -1.45 19.04 -5.77
N ASN A 302 -0.47 18.41 -6.44
CA ASN A 302 -0.52 17.02 -6.86
C ASN A 302 0.81 16.37 -6.49
N PHE A 303 0.82 15.60 -5.41
CA PHE A 303 2.07 15.13 -4.83
C PHE A 303 2.00 13.62 -4.60
N LEU A 304 2.90 12.87 -5.24
CA LEU A 304 2.92 11.41 -5.18
C LEU A 304 3.79 10.90 -4.03
N PRO A 305 3.29 9.94 -3.22
CA PRO A 305 4.11 9.25 -2.24
C PRO A 305 5.08 8.27 -2.92
N ALA A 306 6.21 8.00 -2.26
CA ALA A 306 7.18 7.00 -2.72
C ALA A 306 6.70 5.55 -2.50
N GLY A 307 5.76 5.34 -1.57
CA GLY A 307 5.13 4.06 -1.23
C GLY A 307 3.60 4.12 -1.30
N LEU A 308 2.96 2.95 -1.33
CA LEU A 308 1.49 2.83 -1.21
C LEU A 308 0.99 2.79 0.23
N ILE A 309 1.89 2.54 1.17
CA ILE A 309 1.68 2.50 2.61
C ILE A 309 2.94 3.02 3.32
N SER A 310 2.89 3.20 4.63
CA SER A 310 3.90 3.90 5.42
C SER A 310 5.33 3.35 5.30
N GLN A 311 5.49 2.02 5.45
CA GLN A 311 6.80 1.37 5.48
C GLN A 311 7.68 1.68 4.24
N PRO A 312 7.25 1.38 2.99
CA PRO A 312 8.03 1.72 1.80
C PRO A 312 8.21 3.23 1.60
N SER A 313 7.24 4.06 2.00
CA SER A 313 7.39 5.53 1.93
C SER A 313 8.51 6.03 2.84
N LEU A 314 8.52 5.60 4.11
CA LEU A 314 9.56 5.97 5.07
C LEU A 314 10.92 5.39 4.69
N ALA A 315 10.96 4.13 4.24
CA ALA A 315 12.17 3.52 3.73
C ALA A 315 12.80 4.37 2.60
N SER A 316 11.95 4.89 1.71
CA SER A 316 12.38 5.79 0.63
C SER A 316 12.78 7.19 1.09
N LEU A 317 12.04 7.79 2.02
CA LEU A 317 12.37 9.12 2.56
C LEU A 317 13.70 9.10 3.33
N PHE A 318 14.04 7.98 3.98
CA PHE A 318 15.30 7.82 4.70
C PHE A 318 16.47 7.60 3.74
N SER A 319 16.29 6.69 2.77
CA SER A 319 17.37 6.25 1.89
C SER A 319 17.57 7.14 0.66
N GLY A 320 16.58 7.90 0.22
CA GLY A 320 16.69 8.65 -1.04
C GLY A 320 16.63 7.78 -2.30
N ILE A 321 16.18 6.52 -2.18
CA ILE A 321 15.79 5.65 -3.31
C ILE A 321 14.38 5.10 -3.11
N PHE A 322 13.75 4.59 -4.18
CA PHE A 322 12.48 3.89 -4.03
C PHE A 322 12.67 2.54 -3.31
N ASP A 323 11.83 2.21 -2.32
CA ASP A 323 11.85 0.86 -1.73
C ASP A 323 11.29 -0.18 -2.73
N ALA A 324 10.37 0.22 -3.61
CA ALA A 324 9.74 -0.65 -4.60
C ALA A 324 9.25 -2.01 -4.04
N ASN A 325 8.72 -1.98 -2.81
CA ASN A 325 8.24 -3.11 -2.00
C ASN A 325 9.34 -4.13 -1.67
N PHE A 326 10.63 -3.76 -1.73
CA PHE A 326 11.75 -4.67 -1.43
C PHE A 326 11.95 -4.86 0.07
N GLU A 327 11.30 -4.03 0.88
CA GLU A 327 11.47 -4.04 2.33
C GLU A 327 12.96 -3.82 2.68
N ILE A 328 13.63 -2.88 2.00
CA ILE A 328 15.07 -2.63 2.18
C ILE A 328 15.37 -2.25 3.64
N ASN A 329 14.42 -1.62 4.32
CA ASN A 329 14.48 -1.32 5.74
C ASN A 329 14.63 -2.58 6.62
N GLU A 330 14.12 -3.73 6.17
CA GLU A 330 14.20 -5.00 6.88
C GLU A 330 15.40 -5.85 6.49
N MET A 331 16.13 -5.47 5.44
CA MET A 331 17.31 -6.18 4.99
C MET A 331 18.52 -5.89 5.90
N PRO A 332 19.19 -6.93 6.46
CA PRO A 332 20.31 -6.73 7.38
C PRO A 332 21.49 -5.92 6.82
N ILE A 333 21.69 -5.91 5.50
CA ILE A 333 22.77 -5.11 4.88
C ILE A 333 22.48 -3.61 4.98
N PHE A 334 21.24 -3.18 4.71
CA PHE A 334 20.79 -1.79 4.78
C PHE A 334 20.56 -1.30 6.23
N GLN A 335 20.50 -2.21 7.20
CA GLN A 335 20.53 -1.86 8.63
C GLN A 335 21.95 -1.69 9.19
N ARG A 336 22.99 -1.91 8.37
CA ARG A 336 24.40 -1.79 8.75
C ARG A 336 25.19 -0.86 7.85
N LYS A 337 24.74 -0.68 6.61
CA LYS A 337 25.37 0.16 5.61
C LYS A 337 24.43 1.25 5.12
N GLN A 338 25.04 2.30 4.61
CA GLN A 338 24.36 3.51 4.17
C GLN A 338 24.28 3.56 2.64
N VAL A 339 23.16 4.02 2.09
CA VAL A 339 23.14 4.45 0.68
C VAL A 339 23.67 5.89 0.55
N PRO A 340 24.44 6.23 -0.49
CA PRO A 340 24.92 7.61 -0.72
C PRO A 340 23.84 8.69 -0.83
N THR A 341 22.61 8.30 -1.19
CA THR A 341 21.44 9.17 -1.26
C THR A 341 20.73 9.35 0.08
N ALA A 342 21.19 8.71 1.16
CA ALA A 342 20.52 8.74 2.46
C ALA A 342 20.39 10.17 2.99
N PHE A 343 19.16 10.63 3.21
CA PHE A 343 18.88 12.05 3.42
C PHE A 343 19.57 12.57 4.69
N ALA A 344 19.42 11.89 5.82
CA ALA A 344 20.04 12.28 7.08
C ALA A 344 21.58 12.33 6.97
N ALA A 345 22.21 11.33 6.33
CA ALA A 345 23.65 11.35 6.10
C ALA A 345 24.13 12.52 5.24
N GLN A 346 23.34 12.93 4.24
CA GLN A 346 23.66 14.12 3.44
C GLN A 346 23.51 15.42 4.25
N MET A 347 22.57 15.47 5.19
CA MET A 347 22.43 16.57 6.14
C MET A 347 23.62 16.65 7.12
N GLN A 348 24.16 15.51 7.57
CA GLN A 348 25.38 15.47 8.39
C GLN A 348 26.59 16.09 7.67
N ARG A 349 26.73 15.85 6.36
CA ARG A 349 27.78 16.46 5.53
C ARG A 349 27.64 17.99 5.43
N LEU A 350 26.45 18.53 5.66
CA LEU A 350 26.19 19.96 5.80
C LEU A 350 26.33 20.47 7.25
N GLY A 351 26.75 19.63 8.19
CA GLY A 351 26.98 19.98 9.59
C GLY A 351 25.72 19.97 10.46
N TYR A 352 24.67 19.25 10.06
CA TYR A 352 23.49 19.03 10.91
C TYR A 352 23.64 17.74 11.73
N HIS A 353 23.25 17.81 13.00
CA HIS A 353 22.89 16.63 13.78
C HIS A 353 21.50 16.14 13.37
N THR A 354 21.26 14.83 13.45
CA THR A 354 20.09 14.21 12.82
C THR A 354 19.27 13.39 13.81
N ALA A 355 17.96 13.60 13.80
CA ALA A 355 17.04 12.91 14.71
C ALA A 355 15.84 12.34 13.96
N TYR A 356 15.48 11.10 14.29
CA TYR A 356 14.23 10.47 13.93
C TYR A 356 13.35 10.33 15.17
N TRP A 357 12.19 10.98 15.13
CA TRP A 357 11.18 10.98 16.18
C TRP A 357 9.93 10.28 15.68
N TYR A 358 9.48 9.26 16.41
CA TYR A 358 8.34 8.46 16.00
C TYR A 358 7.26 8.41 17.08
N GLY A 359 5.99 8.58 16.71
CA GLY A 359 4.85 8.41 17.62
C GLY A 359 4.72 6.98 18.18
N GLY A 360 5.29 5.99 17.49
CA GLY A 360 5.30 4.59 17.91
C GLY A 360 6.67 4.11 18.40
N ASN A 361 6.86 2.79 18.38
CA ASN A 361 8.14 2.15 18.72
C ASN A 361 9.06 2.08 17.49
N THR A 362 10.30 2.59 17.59
CA THR A 362 11.27 2.61 16.48
C THR A 362 11.69 1.21 16.01
N ALA A 363 11.41 0.15 16.77
CA ALA A 363 11.59 -1.22 16.31
C ALA A 363 10.60 -1.64 15.20
N TRP A 364 9.47 -0.95 15.07
CA TRP A 364 8.48 -1.20 14.02
C TRP A 364 9.14 -1.11 12.63
N ALA A 365 8.89 -2.14 11.80
CA ALA A 365 9.49 -2.31 10.48
C ALA A 365 11.03 -2.12 10.47
N SER A 366 11.73 -2.40 11.58
CA SER A 366 13.17 -2.14 11.73
C SER A 366 13.63 -0.69 11.45
N LEU A 367 12.73 0.29 11.46
CA LEU A 367 13.04 1.67 11.04
C LEU A 367 14.07 2.37 11.92
N GLY A 368 14.17 2.02 13.20
CA GLY A 368 15.21 2.55 14.09
C GLY A 368 16.61 2.09 13.67
N ARG A 369 16.79 0.78 13.46
CA ARG A 369 18.09 0.24 12.98
C ARG A 369 18.43 0.72 11.58
N PHE A 370 17.44 0.70 10.69
CA PHE A 370 17.61 1.18 9.33
C PHE A 370 17.94 2.69 9.30
N GLY A 371 17.17 3.51 10.02
CA GLY A 371 17.41 4.95 10.13
C GLY A 371 18.78 5.28 10.71
N LYS A 372 19.23 4.55 11.73
CA LYS A 372 20.60 4.68 12.25
C LYS A 372 21.65 4.45 11.17
N ALA A 373 21.50 3.39 10.37
CA ALA A 373 22.40 3.11 9.26
C ALA A 373 22.30 4.12 8.11
N GLN A 374 21.17 4.81 7.97
CA GLN A 374 20.96 5.88 6.99
C GLN A 374 21.35 7.28 7.51
N GLY A 375 22.05 7.36 8.65
CA GLY A 375 22.66 8.60 9.14
C GLY A 375 21.82 9.39 10.14
N PHE A 376 20.77 8.81 10.73
CA PHE A 376 20.17 9.38 11.93
C PHE A 376 21.06 9.08 13.16
N GLU A 377 21.32 10.08 14.00
CA GLU A 377 22.09 9.93 15.24
C GLU A 377 21.20 9.63 16.44
N ILE A 378 20.05 10.31 16.51
CA ILE A 378 19.00 10.08 17.50
C ILE A 378 17.86 9.30 16.84
N GLN A 379 17.43 8.20 17.45
CA GLN A 379 16.21 7.47 17.06
C GLN A 379 15.42 7.20 18.33
N LYS A 380 14.33 7.94 18.53
CA LYS A 380 13.50 7.77 19.73
C LYS A 380 12.02 7.64 19.35
N GLY A 381 11.39 6.63 19.92
CA GLY A 381 9.94 6.46 19.88
C GLY A 381 9.28 7.18 21.05
N ALA A 382 8.03 7.61 20.89
CA ALA A 382 7.23 8.23 21.94
C ALA A 382 7.21 7.44 23.25
N PRO A 383 7.17 6.08 23.25
CA PRO A 383 7.22 5.30 24.50
C PRO A 383 8.49 5.54 25.35
N GLU A 384 9.56 6.09 24.77
CA GLU A 384 10.82 6.36 25.47
C GLU A 384 10.83 7.71 26.21
N PHE A 385 10.02 8.68 25.80
CA PHE A 385 10.04 10.04 26.34
C PHE A 385 8.67 10.58 26.77
N CYS A 386 7.57 9.95 26.37
CA CYS A 386 6.23 10.29 26.85
C CYS A 386 5.92 9.57 28.17
N PRO A 387 4.95 10.06 28.97
CA PRO A 387 4.51 9.38 30.18
C PRO A 387 4.10 7.92 29.92
N SER A 388 4.50 7.00 30.80
CA SER A 388 4.28 5.55 30.62
C SER A 388 2.81 5.13 30.51
N ASN A 389 1.89 5.92 31.09
CA ASN A 389 0.44 5.68 31.05
C ASN A 389 -0.26 6.46 29.93
N SER A 390 0.47 6.94 28.93
CA SER A 390 -0.12 7.68 27.81
C SER A 390 -1.08 6.78 27.02
N PRO A 391 -2.29 7.26 26.69
CA PRO A 391 -3.18 6.55 25.78
C PRO A 391 -2.51 6.39 24.41
N HIS A 392 -2.71 5.22 23.82
CA HIS A 392 -2.06 4.81 22.58
C HIS A 392 -3.03 3.97 21.74
N THR A 393 -2.78 3.93 20.44
CA THR A 393 -3.29 2.89 19.54
C THR A 393 -2.28 1.73 19.54
N TRP A 394 -2.60 0.65 18.83
CA TRP A 394 -1.63 -0.44 18.62
C TRP A 394 -0.35 0.04 17.90
N LEU A 395 -0.41 1.15 17.15
CA LEU A 395 0.71 1.69 16.38
C LEU A 395 1.57 2.65 17.20
N GLY A 396 0.96 3.53 18.01
CA GLY A 396 1.70 4.54 18.76
C GLY A 396 0.87 5.39 19.71
N ILE A 397 1.57 6.25 20.47
CA ILE A 397 0.98 7.20 21.42
C ILE A 397 0.20 8.28 20.66
N TYR A 398 -0.90 8.74 21.25
CA TYR A 398 -1.75 9.78 20.66
C TYR A 398 -0.94 11.05 20.33
N ASP A 399 -1.14 11.58 19.13
CA ASP A 399 -0.26 12.58 18.53
C ASP A 399 -0.14 13.87 19.38
N HIS A 400 -1.20 14.30 20.07
CA HIS A 400 -1.13 15.47 20.96
C HIS A 400 -0.14 15.29 22.12
N ILE A 401 0.02 14.06 22.63
CA ILE A 401 0.96 13.73 23.70
C ILE A 401 2.36 13.56 23.11
N PHE A 402 2.45 12.86 21.97
CA PHE A 402 3.71 12.71 21.24
C PHE A 402 4.33 14.07 20.90
N PHE A 403 3.55 15.00 20.34
CA PHE A 403 4.03 16.33 20.00
C PHE A 403 4.44 17.15 21.22
N GLU A 404 3.74 17.03 22.35
CA GLU A 404 4.13 17.72 23.58
C GLU A 404 5.45 17.19 24.12
N GLY A 405 5.58 15.86 24.26
CA GLY A 405 6.82 15.24 24.72
C GLY A 405 7.98 15.50 23.77
N LEU A 406 7.72 15.52 22.45
CA LEU A 406 8.73 15.85 21.45
C LEU A 406 9.18 17.31 21.55
N TYR A 407 8.25 18.25 21.77
CA TYR A 407 8.59 19.64 21.99
C TYR A 407 9.51 19.80 23.22
N GLU A 408 9.23 19.09 24.32
CA GLU A 408 10.11 19.06 25.49
C GLU A 408 11.49 18.46 25.18
N GLU A 409 11.58 17.39 24.39
CA GLU A 409 12.86 16.82 23.96
C GLU A 409 13.65 17.80 23.09
N ILE A 410 13.01 18.53 22.18
CA ILE A 410 13.64 19.57 21.36
C ILE A 410 14.18 20.70 22.24
N CYS A 411 13.42 21.15 23.24
CA CYS A 411 13.87 22.21 24.16
C CYS A 411 15.05 21.81 25.06
N LYS A 412 15.36 20.51 25.16
CA LYS A 412 16.56 20.01 25.89
C LYS A 412 17.82 20.01 25.03
N LEU A 413 17.69 20.15 23.72
CA LEU A 413 18.83 20.23 22.81
C LEU A 413 19.51 21.59 22.92
N ASP A 414 20.80 21.64 22.55
CA ASP A 414 21.53 22.91 22.46
C ASP A 414 20.98 23.71 21.25
N PRO A 415 20.41 24.91 21.45
CA PRO A 415 19.81 25.70 20.38
C PRO A 415 20.82 26.26 19.37
N GLU A 416 22.13 26.17 19.65
CA GLU A 416 23.18 26.59 18.72
C GLU A 416 23.61 25.47 17.76
N ILE A 417 23.21 24.22 18.02
CA ILE A 417 23.56 23.07 17.18
C ILE A 417 22.52 22.93 16.06
N PRO A 418 22.92 22.96 14.77
CA PRO A 418 21.97 22.75 13.68
C PRO A 418 21.40 21.33 13.70
N MET A 419 20.08 21.20 13.64
CA MET A 419 19.37 19.92 13.73
C MET A 419 18.48 19.67 12.52
N PHE A 420 18.54 18.45 11.97
CA PHE A 420 17.56 17.91 11.04
C PHE A 420 16.69 16.87 11.77
N HIS A 421 15.42 17.18 11.91
CA HIS A 421 14.43 16.34 12.58
C HIS A 421 13.49 15.72 11.55
N LEU A 422 13.47 14.39 11.43
CA LEU A 422 12.37 13.68 10.78
C LEU A 422 11.38 13.23 11.87
N ILE A 423 10.12 13.64 11.75
CA ILE A 423 9.08 13.44 12.74
C ILE A 423 7.94 12.66 12.09
N TYR A 424 7.56 11.51 12.63
CA TYR A 424 6.50 10.67 12.07
C TYR A 424 5.39 10.36 13.09
N THR A 425 4.16 10.66 12.72
CA THR A 425 2.95 10.54 13.57
C THR A 425 2.30 9.16 13.45
N THR A 426 1.29 8.85 14.29
CA THR A 426 0.65 7.52 14.27
C THR A 426 -0.87 7.54 14.46
N SER A 427 -1.48 8.66 14.86
CA SER A 427 -2.88 8.63 15.29
C SER A 427 -3.86 8.47 14.13
N ASN A 428 -3.57 9.01 12.95
CA ASN A 428 -4.45 8.93 11.78
C ASN A 428 -4.37 7.55 11.07
N HIS A 429 -4.45 6.47 11.83
CA HIS A 429 -4.34 5.09 11.35
C HIS A 429 -5.60 4.27 11.70
N PRO A 430 -6.03 3.31 10.85
CA PRO A 430 -7.09 2.36 11.19
C PRO A 430 -6.83 1.66 12.54
N PRO A 431 -7.87 1.39 13.36
CA PRO A 431 -9.31 1.51 13.08
C PRO A 431 -9.95 2.90 13.24
N TYR A 432 -9.18 3.97 13.51
CA TYR A 432 -9.72 5.30 13.76
C TYR A 432 -10.66 5.38 14.97
N THR A 433 -10.24 4.79 16.10
CA THR A 433 -11.05 4.62 17.32
C THR A 433 -10.70 5.58 18.45
N ILE A 434 -9.79 6.54 18.26
CA ILE A 434 -9.46 7.51 19.31
C ILE A 434 -10.73 8.31 19.63
N PRO A 435 -11.08 8.49 20.92
CA PRO A 435 -12.25 9.25 21.33
C PRO A 435 -12.00 10.75 21.19
N VAL A 436 -11.92 11.24 19.95
CA VAL A 436 -11.54 12.62 19.60
C VAL A 436 -12.42 13.70 20.23
N GLY A 437 -13.66 13.36 20.60
CA GLY A 437 -14.54 14.26 21.37
C GLY A 437 -13.96 14.65 22.74
N LYS A 438 -13.15 13.79 23.36
CA LYS A 438 -12.42 14.11 24.59
C LYS A 438 -11.25 15.07 24.35
N PHE A 439 -10.84 15.25 23.09
CA PHE A 439 -9.67 16.00 22.66
C PHE A 439 -10.07 17.19 21.77
N GLY A 440 -11.27 17.74 22.00
CA GLY A 440 -11.70 19.01 21.40
C GLY A 440 -12.46 18.91 20.08
N PHE A 441 -12.68 17.70 19.53
CA PHE A 441 -13.52 17.53 18.36
C PHE A 441 -15.00 17.64 18.73
N ASP A 442 -15.62 18.71 18.28
CA ASP A 442 -17.07 18.94 18.36
C ASP A 442 -17.60 19.11 16.92
N PRO A 443 -18.31 18.10 16.36
CA PRO A 443 -18.76 18.14 14.98
C PRO A 443 -19.80 19.25 14.73
N ASP A 444 -20.58 19.66 15.74
CA ASP A 444 -21.58 20.72 15.56
C ASP A 444 -20.91 22.09 15.43
N ARG A 445 -19.81 22.30 16.16
CA ARG A 445 -19.00 23.51 16.07
C ARG A 445 -18.07 23.53 14.86
N ILE A 446 -17.41 22.40 14.57
CA ILE A 446 -16.34 22.32 13.56
C ILE A 446 -16.93 22.14 12.16
N MET A 447 -17.99 21.33 12.03
CA MET A 447 -18.61 21.00 10.75
C MET A 447 -20.10 21.35 10.78
N PRO A 448 -20.47 22.65 10.88
CA PRO A 448 -21.87 23.06 11.06
C PRO A 448 -22.77 22.71 9.87
N ASN A 449 -22.18 22.43 8.70
CA ASN A 449 -22.91 22.20 7.45
C ASN A 449 -23.03 20.72 7.03
N LEU A 450 -22.73 19.76 7.92
CA LEU A 450 -22.89 18.34 7.60
C LEU A 450 -24.35 17.96 7.32
N SER A 451 -24.54 17.12 6.32
CA SER A 451 -25.83 16.47 6.01
C SER A 451 -26.25 15.47 7.09
N ALA A 452 -27.54 15.18 7.16
CA ALA A 452 -28.12 14.36 8.23
C ALA A 452 -27.59 12.91 8.24
N ASP A 453 -27.34 12.34 7.06
CA ASP A 453 -26.77 11.01 6.90
C ASP A 453 -25.34 10.90 7.47
N ILE A 454 -24.51 11.94 7.29
CA ILE A 454 -23.19 12.01 7.93
C ILE A 454 -23.33 12.18 9.44
N ARG A 455 -24.20 13.10 9.89
CA ARG A 455 -24.38 13.38 11.33
C ARG A 455 -24.86 12.18 12.14
N GLN A 456 -25.67 11.31 11.52
CA GLN A 456 -26.24 10.14 12.18
C GLN A 456 -25.28 8.93 12.17
N ASP A 457 -24.24 8.93 11.33
CA ASP A 457 -23.22 7.90 11.31
C ASP A 457 -22.07 8.25 12.28
N SER A 458 -22.19 7.76 13.52
CA SER A 458 -21.18 8.00 14.56
C SER A 458 -19.79 7.47 14.20
N LYS A 459 -19.69 6.40 13.40
CA LYS A 459 -18.41 5.84 12.98
C LYS A 459 -17.75 6.75 11.95
N LEU A 460 -18.52 7.23 10.98
CA LEU A 460 -18.05 8.20 10.01
C LEU A 460 -17.65 9.52 10.66
N LEU A 461 -18.45 10.05 11.58
CA LEU A 461 -18.12 11.25 12.35
C LEU A 461 -16.82 11.10 13.13
N ASN A 462 -16.62 9.98 13.83
CA ASN A 462 -15.36 9.75 14.55
C ASN A 462 -14.19 9.69 13.57
N ASN A 463 -14.36 9.04 12.42
CA ASN A 463 -13.33 8.96 11.39
C ASN A 463 -12.96 10.34 10.81
N LEU A 464 -13.94 11.22 10.57
CA LEU A 464 -13.71 12.61 10.18
C LEU A 464 -12.98 13.38 11.30
N GLY A 465 -13.43 13.20 12.54
CA GLY A 465 -12.82 13.84 13.71
C GLY A 465 -11.39 13.38 13.98
N MET A 466 -11.04 12.14 13.66
CA MET A 466 -9.67 11.61 13.72
C MET A 466 -8.72 12.33 12.76
N TYR A 467 -9.20 12.62 11.55
CA TYR A 467 -8.42 13.36 10.57
C TYR A 467 -8.28 14.83 10.98
N TRP A 468 -9.37 15.46 11.45
CA TRP A 468 -9.32 16.79 12.06
C TRP A 468 -8.32 16.84 13.23
N TYR A 469 -8.35 15.84 14.11
CA TYR A 469 -7.46 15.75 15.27
C TYR A 469 -5.99 15.73 14.84
N ALA A 470 -5.66 14.95 13.79
CA ALA A 470 -4.30 14.87 13.27
C ALA A 470 -3.80 16.22 12.73
N ASP A 471 -4.61 16.91 11.90
CA ASP A 471 -4.28 18.25 11.43
C ASP A 471 -4.16 19.25 12.59
N HIS A 472 -5.11 19.23 13.51
CA HIS A 472 -5.22 20.20 14.59
C HIS A 472 -3.97 20.21 15.47
N TYR A 473 -3.56 19.03 15.97
CA TYR A 473 -2.41 18.92 16.87
C TYR A 473 -1.06 19.04 16.14
N MET A 474 -0.97 18.55 14.90
CA MET A 474 0.23 18.80 14.08
C MET A 474 0.41 20.30 13.81
N SER A 475 -0.67 21.01 13.49
CA SER A 475 -0.62 22.46 13.26
C SER A 475 -0.29 23.25 14.52
N GLN A 476 -0.70 22.79 15.71
CA GLN A 476 -0.26 23.37 16.98
C GLN A 476 1.24 23.17 17.20
N PHE A 477 1.76 21.97 16.96
CA PHE A 477 3.19 21.69 17.06
C PHE A 477 4.01 22.55 16.09
N ILE A 478 3.57 22.67 14.83
CA ILE A 478 4.19 23.54 13.82
C ILE A 478 4.30 24.97 14.35
N ARG A 479 3.22 25.55 14.88
CA ARG A 479 3.26 26.91 15.47
C ARG A 479 4.22 27.01 16.65
N LYS A 480 4.29 25.98 17.52
CA LYS A 480 5.23 25.95 18.65
C LYS A 480 6.68 25.98 18.18
N VAL A 481 7.04 25.16 17.18
CA VAL A 481 8.43 25.12 16.69
C VAL A 481 8.79 26.34 15.84
N GLN A 482 7.83 26.92 15.10
CA GLN A 482 8.01 28.22 14.43
C GLN A 482 8.28 29.35 15.42
N THR A 483 7.63 29.33 16.59
CA THR A 483 7.86 30.33 17.65
C THR A 483 9.18 30.09 18.37
N LEU A 484 9.60 28.82 18.50
CA LEU A 484 10.86 28.46 19.13
C LEU A 484 12.08 28.85 18.28
N ASP A 485 11.99 28.64 16.97
CA ASP A 485 13.01 28.99 15.99
C ASP A 485 12.34 29.62 14.75
N GLU A 486 12.30 30.96 14.72
CA GLU A 486 11.69 31.73 13.62
C GLU A 486 12.40 31.50 12.27
N ASP A 487 13.67 31.06 12.30
CA ASP A 487 14.48 30.77 11.11
C ASP A 487 14.37 29.30 10.68
N SER A 488 13.49 28.51 11.31
CA SER A 488 13.36 27.09 11.00
C SER A 488 12.76 26.83 9.62
N LEU A 489 13.28 25.81 8.94
CA LEU A 489 12.68 25.26 7.72
C LEU A 489 11.74 24.13 8.11
N ILE A 490 10.45 24.27 7.79
CA ILE A 490 9.42 23.30 8.14
C ILE A 490 8.87 22.68 6.87
N ILE A 491 8.90 21.35 6.83
CA ILE A 491 8.43 20.55 5.70
C ILE A 491 7.37 19.62 6.25
N VAL A 492 6.18 19.66 5.65
CA VAL A 492 5.04 18.83 6.08
C VAL A 492 4.57 18.02 4.88
N THR A 493 4.53 16.70 5.02
CA THR A 493 3.97 15.80 4.02
C THR A 493 3.18 14.68 4.67
N GLY A 494 2.37 13.94 3.93
CA GLY A 494 1.92 12.62 4.37
C GLY A 494 2.81 11.50 3.81
N ASP A 495 2.92 10.39 4.51
CA ASP A 495 3.61 9.18 4.04
C ASP A 495 2.89 8.51 2.85
N HIS A 496 1.56 8.50 2.85
CA HIS A 496 0.72 8.12 1.72
C HIS A 496 -0.68 8.74 1.86
N SER A 497 -1.53 8.49 0.85
CA SER A 497 -2.92 8.93 0.88
C SER A 497 -3.83 7.85 1.47
N ARG A 498 -4.93 8.29 2.08
CA ARG A 498 -6.07 7.47 2.47
C ARG A 498 -7.36 8.10 1.97
N LEU A 499 -8.43 7.31 1.90
CA LEU A 499 -9.76 7.85 1.63
C LEU A 499 -10.37 8.39 2.94
N ILE A 500 -10.76 9.66 2.92
CA ILE A 500 -11.37 10.35 4.06
C ILE A 500 -12.65 11.11 3.69
N ILE A 501 -12.78 11.52 2.42
CA ILE A 501 -14.00 12.18 1.95
C ILE A 501 -15.18 11.22 2.06
N PRO A 502 -16.30 11.65 2.68
CA PRO A 502 -17.48 10.81 2.86
C PRO A 502 -18.27 10.72 1.55
N PHE A 503 -17.70 10.04 0.55
CA PHE A 503 -18.35 9.75 -0.72
C PHE A 503 -19.63 8.93 -0.53
N ASN A 504 -20.53 9.03 -1.51
CA ASN A 504 -21.84 8.38 -1.48
C ASN A 504 -22.71 8.84 -0.30
N THR A 505 -22.62 10.13 0.04
CA THR A 505 -23.50 10.81 1.02
C THR A 505 -24.32 11.89 0.32
N GLU A 506 -25.29 12.47 1.01
CA GLU A 506 -26.07 13.61 0.50
C GLU A 506 -25.17 14.81 0.17
N MET A 507 -24.17 15.08 1.01
CA MET A 507 -23.20 16.17 0.81
C MET A 507 -22.24 15.89 -0.36
N TYR A 508 -21.81 14.64 -0.52
CA TYR A 508 -20.89 14.23 -1.59
C TYR A 508 -21.41 13.00 -2.33
N SER A 509 -22.28 13.24 -3.30
CA SER A 509 -22.95 12.19 -4.10
C SER A 509 -22.02 11.39 -5.02
N GLN A 510 -20.77 11.84 -5.19
CA GLN A 510 -19.74 11.12 -5.92
C GLN A 510 -19.57 9.72 -5.35
N LYS A 511 -19.52 8.69 -6.22
CA LYS A 511 -19.49 7.29 -5.79
C LYS A 511 -18.09 6.73 -5.55
N ASN A 512 -17.14 7.13 -6.38
CA ASN A 512 -15.76 6.63 -6.33
C ASN A 512 -14.81 7.83 -6.31
N PRO A 513 -13.65 7.75 -5.66
CA PRO A 513 -12.63 8.78 -5.77
C PRO A 513 -12.01 8.83 -7.18
N THR A 514 -11.51 10.00 -7.58
CA THR A 514 -10.55 10.11 -8.69
C THR A 514 -9.20 9.52 -8.29
N LEU A 515 -8.28 9.29 -9.24
CA LEU A 515 -6.94 8.79 -8.91
C LEU A 515 -6.16 9.79 -8.05
N ARG A 516 -6.34 11.08 -8.29
CA ARG A 516 -5.74 12.15 -7.49
C ARG A 516 -6.22 12.08 -6.04
N GLU A 517 -7.55 11.98 -5.83
CA GLU A 517 -8.15 11.86 -4.50
C GLU A 517 -7.72 10.57 -3.78
N LYS A 518 -7.44 9.51 -4.54
CA LYS A 518 -7.00 8.23 -3.97
C LYS A 518 -5.52 8.25 -3.58
N TYR A 519 -4.64 8.85 -4.38
CA TYR A 519 -3.20 8.60 -4.30
C TYR A 519 -2.33 9.81 -3.99
N CYS A 520 -2.82 11.05 -4.13
CA CYS A 520 -2.01 12.22 -3.80
C CYS A 520 -1.94 12.45 -2.28
N THR A 521 -0.72 12.51 -1.76
CA THR A 521 -0.44 12.90 -0.38
C THR A 521 -0.24 14.42 -0.27
N SER A 522 -0.35 14.97 0.93
CA SER A 522 -0.13 16.40 1.21
C SER A 522 1.35 16.77 1.08
N PHE A 523 1.66 17.98 0.64
CA PHE A 523 3.01 18.56 0.76
C PHE A 523 2.94 20.09 0.92
N ALA A 524 3.69 20.60 1.89
CA ALA A 524 3.97 22.03 2.07
C ALA A 524 5.35 22.26 2.72
N MET A 525 5.99 23.37 2.42
CA MET A 525 7.30 23.77 2.94
C MET A 525 7.31 25.26 3.27
N TYR A 526 7.76 25.63 4.46
CA TYR A 526 7.80 27.00 4.97
C TYR A 526 9.20 27.36 5.44
N HIS A 527 9.64 28.57 5.12
CA HIS A 527 10.76 29.27 5.75
C HIS A 527 10.66 30.76 5.38
N PRO A 528 11.00 31.73 6.27
CA PRO A 528 10.79 33.16 6.02
C PRO A 528 11.41 33.71 4.73
N ASP A 529 12.51 33.13 4.28
CA ASP A 529 13.16 33.56 3.04
C ASP A 529 12.55 32.93 1.77
N LEU A 530 11.64 31.95 1.88
CA LEU A 530 11.05 31.31 0.69
C LEU A 530 10.12 32.28 -0.05
N GLN A 531 10.24 32.22 -1.37
CA GLN A 531 9.39 32.95 -2.30
C GLN A 531 8.92 31.99 -3.39
N GLN A 532 7.66 32.13 -3.82
CA GLN A 532 7.09 31.29 -4.89
C GLN A 532 7.92 31.35 -6.19
N SER A 533 8.52 32.50 -6.49
CA SER A 533 9.39 32.72 -7.66
C SER A 533 10.66 31.87 -7.68
N MET A 534 11.09 31.31 -6.53
CA MET A 534 12.24 30.40 -6.46
C MET A 534 11.91 29.03 -7.08
N PHE A 535 10.64 28.65 -7.09
CA PHE A 535 10.16 27.35 -7.51
C PHE A 535 9.74 27.41 -8.98
N TYR A 536 10.15 26.42 -9.76
CA TYR A 536 9.83 26.41 -11.19
C TYR A 536 8.32 26.26 -11.42
N GLN A 537 7.67 25.40 -10.62
CA GLN A 537 6.22 25.23 -10.57
C GLN A 537 5.80 24.51 -9.30
N THR A 538 4.52 24.59 -8.97
CA THR A 538 3.91 23.99 -7.77
C THR A 538 2.71 23.08 -8.11
N LYS A 539 2.58 22.67 -9.38
CA LYS A 539 1.46 21.81 -9.82
C LYS A 539 1.72 20.34 -9.46
N ILE A 540 2.93 19.84 -9.71
CA ILE A 540 3.27 18.41 -9.52
C ILE A 540 4.56 18.18 -8.71
N GLY A 541 4.63 17.07 -8.00
CA GLY A 541 5.80 16.66 -7.23
C GLY A 541 5.68 15.26 -6.63
N GLY A 542 6.71 14.81 -5.93
CA GLY A 542 6.67 13.61 -5.12
C GLY A 542 7.75 13.58 -4.06
N HIS A 543 7.70 12.58 -3.18
CA HIS A 543 8.62 12.46 -2.03
C HIS A 543 10.10 12.58 -2.40
N MET A 544 10.50 12.01 -3.54
CA MET A 544 11.90 12.01 -3.96
C MET A 544 12.42 13.41 -4.34
N ASN A 545 11.54 14.38 -4.58
CA ASN A 545 11.91 15.77 -4.84
C ASN A 545 12.21 16.56 -3.56
N ILE A 546 11.83 16.07 -2.37
CA ILE A 546 11.99 16.80 -1.10
C ILE A 546 13.47 17.02 -0.78
N MET A 547 14.24 15.93 -0.68
CA MET A 547 15.66 15.97 -0.34
C MET A 547 16.48 16.90 -1.24
N PRO A 548 16.49 16.76 -2.59
CA PRO A 548 17.28 17.64 -3.44
C PRO A 548 16.83 19.11 -3.32
N THR A 549 15.54 19.37 -3.05
CA THR A 549 15.06 20.74 -2.81
C THR A 549 15.65 21.32 -1.53
N VAL A 550 15.63 20.58 -0.43
CA VAL A 550 16.22 21.04 0.84
C VAL A 550 17.71 21.32 0.67
N LEU A 551 18.44 20.42 0.00
CA LEU A 551 19.87 20.57 -0.23
C LEU A 551 20.18 21.79 -1.11
N GLU A 552 19.49 21.98 -2.24
CA GLU A 552 19.69 23.16 -3.10
C GLU A 552 19.29 24.49 -2.42
N LEU A 553 18.35 24.47 -1.48
CA LEU A 553 17.95 25.65 -0.74
C LEU A 553 19.04 26.13 0.23
N ILE A 554 19.77 25.22 0.88
CA ILE A 554 20.65 25.56 2.03
C ILE A 554 22.14 25.31 1.79
N ALA A 555 22.51 24.49 0.81
CA ALA A 555 23.90 24.08 0.62
C ALA A 555 24.74 25.17 -0.05
N PRO A 556 26.02 25.31 0.30
CA PRO A 556 26.92 26.23 -0.39
C PRO A 556 27.13 25.79 -1.85
N GLU A 557 27.54 26.74 -2.69
CA GLU A 557 27.81 26.48 -4.11
C GLU A 557 28.89 25.40 -4.25
N GLY A 558 28.65 24.44 -5.14
CA GLY A 558 29.56 23.32 -5.38
C GLY A 558 29.47 22.18 -4.36
N PHE A 559 28.58 22.25 -3.36
CA PHE A 559 28.36 21.12 -2.45
C PHE A 559 27.88 19.89 -3.23
N GLU A 560 28.62 18.79 -3.08
CA GLU A 560 28.32 17.52 -3.72
C GLU A 560 27.25 16.73 -2.97
N TYR A 561 26.18 16.35 -3.65
CA TYR A 561 25.13 15.51 -3.09
C TYR A 561 24.58 14.54 -4.12
N TYR A 562 23.95 13.46 -3.68
CA TYR A 562 23.37 12.45 -4.54
C TYR A 562 21.84 12.53 -4.50
N SER A 563 21.19 12.51 -5.65
CA SER A 563 19.72 12.46 -5.73
C SER A 563 19.22 11.79 -7.00
N ILE A 564 18.22 10.92 -6.85
CA ILE A 564 17.54 10.27 -7.99
C ILE A 564 16.51 11.16 -8.69
N ALA A 565 16.15 12.29 -8.08
CA ALA A 565 15.16 13.23 -8.59
C ALA A 565 15.71 14.67 -8.60
N PRO A 566 15.19 15.55 -9.47
CA PRO A 566 15.51 16.97 -9.43
C PRO A 566 14.86 17.68 -8.22
N SER A 567 15.38 18.85 -7.87
CA SER A 567 14.74 19.75 -6.90
C SER A 567 13.54 20.48 -7.53
N PHE A 568 12.68 21.06 -6.69
CA PHE A 568 11.59 21.93 -7.16
C PHE A 568 12.06 23.29 -7.70
N LEU A 569 13.35 23.60 -7.59
CA LEU A 569 13.98 24.77 -8.20
C LEU A 569 14.34 24.51 -9.68
N GLU A 570 14.19 23.27 -10.15
CA GLU A 570 14.41 22.84 -11.52
C GLU A 570 13.08 22.46 -12.20
N PRO A 571 13.03 22.45 -13.54
CA PRO A 571 11.87 21.95 -14.27
C PRO A 571 11.54 20.50 -13.93
N ILE A 572 10.25 20.22 -13.69
CA ILE A 572 9.72 18.89 -13.45
C ILE A 572 8.55 18.68 -14.41
N ASP A 573 8.79 17.90 -15.46
CA ASP A 573 7.76 17.58 -16.47
C ASP A 573 6.88 16.40 -16.05
N SER A 574 7.46 15.49 -15.26
CA SER A 574 6.78 14.30 -14.78
C SER A 574 7.38 13.77 -13.48
N VAL A 575 6.57 13.05 -12.71
CA VAL A 575 6.96 12.33 -11.50
C VAL A 575 6.62 10.86 -11.72
N ILE A 576 7.64 10.00 -11.65
CA ILE A 576 7.51 8.55 -11.85
C ILE A 576 7.91 7.85 -10.56
N THR A 577 7.02 7.00 -10.05
CA THR A 577 7.24 6.14 -8.88
C THR A 577 7.04 4.68 -9.29
N PRO A 578 7.38 3.70 -8.44
CA PRO A 578 7.08 2.29 -8.71
C PRO A 578 5.59 1.97 -8.91
N TYR A 579 4.69 2.86 -8.46
CA TYR A 579 3.24 2.63 -8.39
C TYR A 579 2.44 3.56 -9.29
N HIS A 580 2.89 4.80 -9.43
CA HIS A 580 2.18 5.88 -10.11
C HIS A 580 3.08 6.68 -11.04
N TRP A 581 2.46 7.37 -11.98
CA TRP A 581 3.07 8.46 -12.73
C TRP A 581 2.16 9.69 -12.71
N LEU A 582 2.76 10.87 -12.83
CA LEU A 582 2.08 12.16 -12.78
C LEU A 582 2.74 13.12 -13.77
N THR A 583 1.94 13.83 -14.57
CA THR A 583 2.33 14.97 -15.41
C THR A 583 1.51 16.18 -15.02
N SER A 584 1.74 17.34 -15.64
CA SER A 584 0.91 18.53 -15.41
C SER A 584 -0.58 18.32 -15.67
N ASP A 585 -0.95 17.29 -16.45
CA ASP A 585 -2.31 17.12 -16.95
C ASP A 585 -2.96 15.82 -16.45
N MET A 586 -2.18 14.77 -16.17
CA MET A 586 -2.71 13.45 -15.85
C MET A 586 -1.98 12.76 -14.71
N ILE A 587 -2.70 11.91 -14.01
CA ILE A 587 -2.18 10.93 -13.06
C ILE A 587 -2.53 9.52 -13.55
N GLY A 588 -1.61 8.56 -13.34
CA GLY A 588 -1.89 7.17 -13.61
C GLY A 588 -1.37 6.21 -12.55
N TYR A 589 -1.97 5.03 -12.50
CA TYR A 589 -1.67 3.95 -11.58
C TYR A 589 -1.34 2.66 -12.36
N TYR A 590 -0.14 2.13 -12.14
CA TYR A 590 0.42 1.06 -12.96
C TYR A 590 -0.28 -0.28 -12.78
N GLU A 591 -0.70 -0.63 -11.57
CA GLU A 591 -1.22 -1.98 -11.27
C GLU A 591 -2.52 -2.28 -12.03
N ASP A 592 -3.39 -1.28 -12.14
CA ASP A 592 -4.67 -1.40 -12.86
C ASP A 592 -4.60 -0.85 -14.30
N ALA A 593 -3.46 -0.29 -14.72
CA ALA A 593 -3.26 0.37 -16.02
C ALA A 593 -4.35 1.41 -16.30
N ILE A 594 -4.58 2.30 -15.34
CA ILE A 594 -5.61 3.34 -15.39
C ILE A 594 -4.96 4.72 -15.27
N ALA A 595 -5.55 5.71 -15.94
CA ALA A 595 -5.16 7.11 -15.85
C ALA A 595 -6.39 8.02 -15.86
N SER A 596 -6.26 9.21 -15.27
CA SER A 596 -7.28 10.25 -15.30
C SER A 596 -6.64 11.63 -15.37
N SER A 597 -7.35 12.59 -15.96
CA SER A 597 -6.96 13.99 -15.91
C SER A 597 -6.96 14.50 -14.47
N LEU A 598 -6.07 15.46 -14.18
CA LEU A 598 -6.02 16.16 -12.88
C LEU A 598 -7.13 17.19 -12.72
N GLU A 599 -7.67 17.69 -13.84
CA GLU A 599 -8.70 18.75 -13.88
C GLU A 599 -10.11 18.17 -14.05
N ASP A 600 -10.21 16.88 -14.40
CA ASP A 600 -11.47 16.26 -14.72
C ASP A 600 -12.31 15.97 -13.47
N THR A 601 -13.51 16.56 -13.45
CA THR A 601 -14.53 16.36 -12.42
C THR A 601 -15.51 15.23 -12.78
N GLU A 602 -15.51 14.77 -14.03
CA GLU A 602 -16.42 13.75 -14.56
C GLU A 602 -15.95 12.31 -14.33
N MET A 603 -14.79 12.14 -13.69
CA MET A 603 -14.25 10.85 -13.24
C MET A 603 -13.97 9.86 -14.38
N GLU A 604 -13.68 10.32 -15.61
CA GLU A 604 -13.36 9.43 -16.72
C GLU A 604 -11.96 8.82 -16.54
N GLN A 605 -11.92 7.65 -15.92
CA GLN A 605 -10.72 6.83 -15.89
C GLN A 605 -10.56 6.12 -17.23
N THR A 606 -9.51 6.47 -17.96
CA THR A 606 -9.17 5.76 -19.19
C THR A 606 -8.35 4.52 -18.86
N LYS A 607 -8.79 3.37 -19.37
CA LYS A 607 -8.12 2.08 -19.18
C LYS A 607 -7.12 1.80 -20.29
N GLY A 608 -6.05 1.08 -19.94
CA GLY A 608 -5.03 0.65 -20.90
C GLY A 608 -3.99 1.74 -21.22
N ILE A 609 -4.00 2.86 -20.52
CA ILE A 609 -2.94 3.87 -20.61
C ILE A 609 -1.81 3.48 -19.67
N THR A 610 -0.63 3.23 -20.22
CA THR A 610 0.60 2.94 -19.47
C THR A 610 1.72 3.86 -19.95
N CYS A 611 1.80 5.06 -19.39
CA CYS A 611 2.91 6.00 -19.65
C CYS A 611 4.12 5.66 -18.76
N PHE A 612 5.32 5.99 -19.24
CA PHE A 612 6.57 5.86 -18.48
C PHE A 612 6.87 4.44 -17.93
N TYR A 613 6.36 3.39 -18.58
CA TYR A 613 6.50 2.03 -18.07
C TYR A 613 7.96 1.57 -18.02
N LYS A 614 8.79 1.99 -18.97
CA LYS A 614 10.21 1.63 -19.01
C LYS A 614 10.98 2.30 -17.87
N GLU A 615 10.70 3.57 -17.60
CA GLU A 615 11.26 4.37 -16.51
C GLU A 615 10.87 3.79 -15.15
N ARG A 616 9.60 3.40 -14.99
CA ARG A 616 9.15 2.68 -13.80
C ARG A 616 9.89 1.35 -13.59
N GLN A 617 10.04 0.55 -14.65
CA GLN A 617 10.81 -0.69 -14.56
C GLN A 617 12.26 -0.41 -14.16
N ALA A 618 12.87 0.61 -14.73
CA ALA A 618 14.23 1.02 -14.42
C ALA A 618 14.39 1.47 -12.95
N TRP A 619 13.41 2.18 -12.37
CA TRP A 619 13.46 2.54 -10.94
C TRP A 619 13.39 1.32 -10.01
N CYS A 620 12.51 0.37 -10.32
CA CYS A 620 12.45 -0.90 -9.59
C CYS A 620 13.74 -1.71 -9.75
N GLU A 621 14.31 -1.73 -10.96
CA GLU A 621 15.56 -2.41 -11.28
C GLU A 621 16.76 -1.75 -10.58
N TRP A 622 16.78 -0.42 -10.45
CA TRP A 622 17.87 0.29 -9.77
C TRP A 622 17.95 -0.12 -8.30
N THR A 623 16.79 -0.25 -7.65
CA THR A 623 16.72 -0.73 -6.27
C THR A 623 17.21 -2.17 -6.17
N ALA A 624 16.77 -3.04 -7.10
CA ALA A 624 17.25 -4.42 -7.18
C ALA A 624 18.75 -4.51 -7.45
N TRP A 625 19.29 -3.60 -8.26
CA TRP A 625 20.71 -3.48 -8.54
C TRP A 625 21.49 -3.17 -7.25
N VAL A 626 21.09 -2.14 -6.51
CA VAL A 626 21.73 -1.79 -5.23
C VAL A 626 21.65 -2.95 -4.22
N ILE A 627 20.55 -3.70 -4.19
CA ILE A 627 20.42 -4.91 -3.35
C ILE A 627 21.41 -6.00 -3.75
N LYS A 628 21.60 -6.24 -5.06
CA LYS A 628 22.53 -7.24 -5.60
C LYS A 628 24.00 -6.85 -5.44
N HIS A 629 24.28 -5.55 -5.31
CA HIS A 629 25.61 -4.95 -5.29
C HIS A 629 25.90 -4.22 -3.96
N PRO A 630 26.06 -4.95 -2.84
CA PRO A 630 26.25 -4.35 -1.51
C PRO A 630 27.58 -3.59 -1.34
N GLU A 631 28.50 -3.68 -2.29
CA GLU A 631 29.69 -2.84 -2.43
C GLU A 631 29.36 -1.38 -2.75
N LEU A 632 28.18 -1.10 -3.30
CA LEU A 632 27.68 0.27 -3.56
C LEU A 632 27.16 0.97 -2.29
N LEU A 633 27.16 0.27 -1.16
CA LEU A 633 26.72 0.77 0.14
C LEU A 633 27.95 1.08 1.01
N HIS A 634 27.90 2.22 1.70
CA HIS A 634 29.00 2.76 2.52
C HIS A 634 28.95 2.23 3.97
#